data_AF-A0A2K1JRH3-F1
#
_entry.id   AF-A0A2K1JRH3-F1
#
_cell.length_a   1.000
_cell.length_b   1.000
_cell.length_c   1.000
_cell.angle_alpha   90.00
_cell.angle_beta   90.00
_cell.angle_gamma   90.00
#
_symmetry.space_group_name_H-M   'P 1'
#
loop_
_entity.id
_entity.type
_entity.pdbx_description
1 polymer ?
#
loop_
_entity_poly.entity_id
_entity_poly.type
_entity_poly.pdbx_seq_one_letter_code
_entity_poly.pdbx_strand_id
1 'polypeptide(L)'
;MASIVAASTVVAPAAFAAASSGVSTSESTSVKAFSGLKSATLFSSQSQQLSSVQNGSRVNCMQVWNPIGMTKFETFSYLPPLSDDAIAKQVEYMIQQKLIPCLEFDVNSKGVTRENNSSPGYYDGRYWTMWKLPMFGCQDSAQVLREIEECKKTFPGCFVRVLGFDNVKQVQICGFLVARPN
;
A
#
# COMPACT_ATOMS: atom_id res chain seq x y z
N MET A 1 -52.72 35.15 -26.17
CA MET A 1 -51.65 36.07 -25.70
C MET A 1 -50.42 35.20 -25.41
N ALA A 2 -49.79 34.52 -26.38
CA ALA A 2 -49.05 34.95 -27.58
C ALA A 2 -47.70 35.65 -27.27
N SER A 3 -46.66 35.20 -28.02
CA SER A 3 -45.21 35.54 -28.05
C SER A 3 -44.35 34.75 -27.05
N ILE A 4 -43.53 33.76 -27.42
CA ILE A 4 -42.57 33.55 -28.54
C ILE A 4 -41.49 34.64 -28.58
N VAL A 5 -40.28 34.30 -28.16
CA VAL A 5 -39.02 34.77 -28.76
C VAL A 5 -38.06 33.59 -28.83
N ALA A 6 -37.57 33.33 -30.04
CA ALA A 6 -36.54 32.37 -30.38
C ALA A 6 -35.26 33.11 -30.81
N ALA A 7 -34.11 32.51 -30.55
CA ALA A 7 -32.80 32.71 -31.21
C ALA A 7 -31.88 31.58 -30.68
N SER A 8 -31.45 30.55 -31.43
CA SER A 8 -30.57 30.47 -32.61
C SER A 8 -29.36 31.41 -32.53
N THR A 9 -28.10 31.03 -32.72
CA THR A 9 -27.35 29.79 -33.03
C THR A 9 -25.87 30.19 -32.80
N VAL A 10 -24.99 29.25 -32.44
CA VAL A 10 -23.75 28.93 -33.18
C VAL A 10 -23.04 27.76 -32.50
N VAL A 11 -22.91 26.68 -33.25
CA VAL A 11 -22.11 25.49 -32.92
C VAL A 11 -20.69 25.77 -33.40
N ALA A 12 -19.71 25.65 -32.51
CA ALA A 12 -18.29 25.62 -32.88
C ALA A 12 -17.75 24.19 -32.62
N PRO A 13 -17.12 23.54 -33.61
CA PRO A 13 -16.51 22.23 -33.41
C PRO A 13 -15.17 22.41 -32.69
N ALA A 14 -15.08 21.92 -31.45
CA ALA A 14 -13.78 21.70 -30.82
C ALA A 14 -13.17 20.42 -31.42
N ALA A 15 -12.09 20.59 -32.17
CA ALA A 15 -11.37 19.51 -32.82
C ALA A 15 -10.77 18.56 -31.77
N PHE A 16 -11.18 17.30 -31.81
CA PHE A 16 -10.46 16.21 -31.19
C PHE A 16 -9.18 15.97 -32.01
N ALA A 17 -8.03 16.34 -31.46
CA ALA A 17 -6.76 15.89 -32.00
C ALA A 17 -6.65 14.37 -31.77
N ALA A 18 -6.85 13.60 -32.84
CA ALA A 18 -6.54 12.17 -32.85
C ALA A 18 -5.02 12.03 -32.64
N ALA A 19 -4.64 11.51 -31.46
CA ALA A 19 -3.28 11.03 -31.24
C ALA A 19 -3.02 9.90 -32.25
N SER A 20 -2.13 10.16 -33.21
CA SER A 20 -1.65 9.16 -34.14
C SER A 20 -1.08 7.98 -33.36
N SER A 21 -1.61 6.78 -33.60
CA SER A 21 -1.01 5.50 -33.25
C SER A 21 0.28 5.33 -34.06
N GLY A 22 1.35 5.92 -33.55
CA GLY A 22 2.71 5.58 -33.96
C GLY A 22 3.00 4.15 -33.52
N VAL A 23 2.78 3.20 -34.44
CA VAL A 23 3.35 1.85 -34.34
C VAL A 23 4.86 2.02 -34.41
N SER A 24 5.53 2.08 -33.25
CA SER A 24 6.95 1.81 -33.18
C SER A 24 7.12 0.30 -33.26
N THR A 25 7.46 -0.16 -34.47
CA THR A 25 7.96 -1.51 -34.69
C THR A 25 9.08 -1.79 -33.71
N SER A 26 8.89 -2.85 -32.93
CA SER A 26 9.88 -3.39 -32.00
C SER A 26 11.16 -3.69 -32.76
N GLU A 27 12.19 -2.88 -32.57
CA GLU A 27 13.54 -3.30 -32.92
C GLU A 27 13.94 -4.40 -31.94
N SER A 28 13.97 -5.62 -32.45
CA SER A 28 14.59 -6.76 -31.81
C SER A 28 16.07 -6.43 -31.62
N THR A 29 16.44 -6.09 -30.39
CA THR A 29 17.85 -6.09 -30.00
C THR A 29 18.34 -7.52 -30.11
N SER A 30 19.03 -7.80 -31.21
CA SER A 30 19.71 -9.07 -31.45
C SER A 30 20.67 -9.32 -30.30
N VAL A 31 20.31 -10.21 -29.39
CA VAL A 31 21.21 -10.73 -28.38
C VAL A 31 22.28 -11.54 -29.08
N LYS A 32 23.52 -11.05 -29.09
CA LYS A 32 24.66 -11.83 -29.60
C LYS A 32 24.75 -13.11 -28.79
N ALA A 33 24.71 -14.25 -29.48
CA ALA A 33 24.88 -15.56 -28.89
C ALA A 33 26.21 -15.64 -28.14
N PHE A 34 26.17 -16.17 -26.91
CA PHE A 34 27.34 -16.47 -26.10
C PHE A 34 28.16 -17.56 -26.81
N SER A 35 29.20 -17.15 -27.54
CA SER A 35 30.20 -18.08 -28.07
C SER A 35 31.12 -18.51 -26.91
N GLY A 36 30.97 -19.76 -26.48
CA GLY A 36 31.67 -20.30 -25.30
C GLY A 36 33.19 -20.17 -25.32
N LEU A 37 33.79 -20.41 -24.14
CA LEU A 37 35.24 -20.37 -23.94
C LEU A 37 35.96 -21.37 -24.86
N LYS A 38 36.82 -20.85 -25.74
CA LYS A 38 37.81 -21.67 -26.44
C LYS A 38 39.04 -21.83 -25.54
N SER A 39 39.29 -23.07 -25.12
CA SER A 39 40.56 -23.46 -24.49
C SER A 39 41.66 -23.55 -25.54
N ALA A 40 42.80 -22.89 -25.29
CA ALA A 40 44.13 -23.53 -25.17
C ALA A 40 45.27 -22.51 -25.37
N THR A 41 46.03 -22.30 -24.28
CA THR A 41 47.51 -22.26 -24.19
C THR A 41 48.35 -21.50 -25.22
N LEU A 42 49.06 -20.46 -24.79
CA LEU A 42 50.53 -20.43 -24.57
C LEU A 42 51.02 -18.98 -24.35
N PHE A 43 51.99 -18.87 -23.45
CA PHE A 43 52.47 -17.64 -22.82
C PHE A 43 53.15 -16.66 -23.78
N SER A 44 52.72 -15.39 -23.73
CA SER A 44 53.50 -14.22 -24.16
C SER A 44 53.43 -13.19 -23.04
N SER A 45 54.59 -12.87 -22.46
CA SER A 45 54.76 -11.86 -21.42
C SER A 45 54.70 -10.46 -22.04
N GLN A 46 53.49 -9.98 -22.32
CA GLN A 46 53.21 -8.56 -22.46
C GLN A 46 52.25 -8.18 -21.34
N SER A 47 52.62 -7.18 -20.55
CA SER A 47 51.79 -6.64 -19.47
C SER A 47 50.52 -6.03 -20.08
N GLN A 48 49.49 -6.84 -20.25
CA GLN A 48 48.18 -6.32 -20.60
C GLN A 48 47.64 -5.61 -19.37
N GLN A 49 47.61 -4.27 -19.45
CA GLN A 49 46.82 -3.47 -18.52
C GLN A 49 45.38 -3.98 -18.64
N LEU A 50 44.92 -4.67 -17.59
CA LEU A 50 43.53 -5.04 -17.44
C LEU A 50 42.72 -3.75 -17.47
N SER A 51 42.03 -3.48 -18.59
CA SER A 51 41.03 -2.43 -18.64
C SER A 51 40.01 -2.71 -17.55
N SER A 52 39.82 -1.76 -16.63
CA SER A 52 38.82 -1.93 -15.59
C SER A 52 37.48 -2.22 -16.25
N VAL A 53 36.84 -3.32 -15.85
CA VAL A 53 35.48 -3.63 -16.28
C VAL A 53 34.61 -2.54 -15.67
N GLN A 54 34.38 -1.47 -16.43
CA GLN A 54 33.34 -0.51 -16.09
C GLN A 54 32.03 -1.24 -16.35
N ASN A 55 31.32 -1.62 -15.28
CA ASN A 55 29.91 -1.98 -15.34
C ASN A 55 29.13 -0.73 -15.79
N GLY A 56 29.19 -0.46 -17.10
CA GLY A 56 28.41 0.56 -17.79
C GLY A 56 26.95 0.14 -17.74
N SER A 57 26.13 0.97 -17.11
CA SER A 57 24.76 0.71 -16.68
C SER A 57 24.67 -0.25 -15.49
N ARG A 58 24.40 0.30 -14.30
CA ARG A 58 23.76 -0.47 -13.23
C ARG A 58 22.36 -0.79 -13.71
N VAL A 59 22.21 -1.88 -14.47
CA VAL A 59 20.89 -2.46 -14.74
C VAL A 59 20.29 -2.79 -13.38
N ASN A 60 19.26 -2.05 -12.97
CA ASN A 60 18.56 -2.25 -11.70
C ASN A 60 17.64 -3.47 -11.81
N CYS A 61 18.17 -4.59 -12.31
CA CYS A 61 17.44 -5.83 -12.59
C CYS A 61 17.17 -6.65 -11.32
N MET A 62 17.83 -6.31 -10.21
CA MET A 62 17.64 -6.95 -8.91
C MET A 62 17.57 -5.85 -7.85
N GLN A 63 16.40 -5.68 -7.25
CA GLN A 63 16.20 -4.83 -6.09
C GLN A 63 16.32 -5.67 -4.82
N VAL A 64 16.99 -5.13 -3.80
CA VAL A 64 17.10 -5.76 -2.49
C VAL A 64 16.08 -5.12 -1.55
N TRP A 65 15.33 -5.94 -0.82
CA TRP A 65 14.39 -5.46 0.17
C TRP A 65 15.12 -4.77 1.33
N ASN A 66 14.71 -3.55 1.68
CA ASN A 66 15.31 -2.82 2.79
C ASN A 66 14.89 -3.44 4.14
N PRO A 67 15.81 -3.94 4.98
CA PRO A 67 15.43 -4.55 6.26
C PRO A 67 15.18 -3.52 7.38
N ILE A 68 15.47 -2.23 7.18
CA ILE A 68 15.50 -1.22 8.25
C ILE A 68 14.32 -0.27 8.13
N GLY A 69 13.61 -0.04 9.23
CA GLY A 69 12.57 1.00 9.35
C GLY A 69 11.26 0.67 8.62
N MET A 70 11.03 -0.59 8.26
CA MET A 70 9.86 -1.02 7.47
C MET A 70 8.91 -1.93 8.26
N THR A 71 8.63 -1.57 9.51
CA THR A 71 7.71 -2.32 10.37
C THR A 71 6.32 -2.43 9.74
N LYS A 72 5.75 -3.63 9.82
CA LYS A 72 4.46 -4.01 9.24
C LYS A 72 3.41 -4.19 10.31
N PHE A 73 2.15 -4.12 9.89
CA PHE A 73 0.98 -4.06 10.76
C PHE A 73 -0.12 -5.00 10.24
N GLU A 74 0.28 -6.20 9.84
CA GLU A 74 -0.62 -7.23 9.28
C GLU A 74 -1.33 -6.77 7.99
N THR A 75 -2.60 -7.11 7.83
CA THR A 75 -3.43 -6.89 6.63
C THR A 75 -3.30 -5.47 6.08
N PHE A 76 -3.13 -5.35 4.76
CA PHE A 76 -2.91 -4.12 3.99
C PHE A 76 -1.61 -3.34 4.28
N SER A 77 -0.78 -3.71 5.25
CA SER A 77 0.41 -2.93 5.62
C SER A 77 1.58 -2.97 4.61
N TYR A 78 1.48 -3.78 3.56
CA TYR A 78 2.40 -3.78 2.42
C TYR A 78 1.93 -2.90 1.26
N LEU A 79 0.66 -2.46 1.28
CA LEU A 79 0.13 -1.54 0.29
C LEU A 79 0.57 -0.11 0.61
N PRO A 80 0.48 0.81 -0.37
CA PRO A 80 0.54 2.23 -0.09
C PRO A 80 -0.46 2.64 1.02
N PRO A 81 -0.18 3.70 1.80
CA PRO A 81 -1.12 4.20 2.80
C PRO A 81 -2.52 4.41 2.18
N LEU A 82 -3.54 3.90 2.85
CA LEU A 82 -4.92 4.02 2.39
C LEU A 82 -5.38 5.48 2.55
N SER A 83 -6.06 6.01 1.54
CA SER A 83 -6.78 7.27 1.66
C SER A 83 -8.04 7.09 2.50
N ASP A 84 -8.61 8.19 3.00
CA ASP A 84 -9.85 8.17 3.78
C ASP A 84 -11.00 7.50 3.00
N ASP A 85 -11.09 7.73 1.68
CA ASP A 85 -12.06 7.07 0.81
C ASP A 85 -11.85 5.54 0.72
N ALA A 86 -10.60 5.10 0.72
CA ALA A 86 -10.27 3.68 0.70
C ALA A 86 -10.59 3.03 2.06
N ILE A 87 -10.30 3.73 3.17
CA ILE A 87 -10.68 3.31 4.52
C ILE A 87 -12.20 3.22 4.63
N ALA A 88 -12.94 4.22 4.15
CA ALA A 88 -14.39 4.24 4.11
C ALA A 88 -14.95 3.00 3.41
N LYS A 89 -14.39 2.63 2.25
CA LYS A 89 -14.79 1.43 1.51
C LYS A 89 -14.52 0.13 2.28
N GLN A 90 -13.41 0.05 3.03
CA GLN A 90 -13.13 -1.13 3.86
C GLN A 90 -14.10 -1.22 5.05
N VAL A 91 -14.44 -0.08 5.66
CA VAL A 91 -15.45 -0.03 6.73
C VAL A 91 -16.84 -0.36 6.19
N GLU A 92 -17.21 0.15 5.03
CA GLU A 92 -18.46 -0.16 4.35
C GLU A 92 -18.58 -1.66 4.08
N TYR A 93 -17.49 -2.29 3.62
CA TYR A 93 -17.42 -3.75 3.49
C TYR A 93 -17.67 -4.46 4.84
N MET A 94 -17.07 -3.99 5.95
CA MET A 94 -17.34 -4.56 7.28
C MET A 94 -18.83 -4.49 7.64
N ILE A 95 -19.47 -3.33 7.43
CA ILE A 95 -20.89 -3.11 7.72
C ILE A 95 -21.77 -4.04 6.87
N GLN A 96 -21.47 -4.17 5.57
CA GLN A 96 -22.18 -5.08 4.66
C GLN A 96 -22.06 -6.55 5.07
N GLN A 97 -20.91 -6.94 5.63
CA GLN A 97 -20.69 -8.27 6.20
C GLN A 97 -21.29 -8.44 7.61
N LYS A 98 -22.03 -7.44 8.11
CA LYS A 98 -22.62 -7.41 9.46
C LYS A 98 -21.58 -7.52 10.58
N LEU A 99 -20.36 -7.07 10.31
CA LEU A 99 -19.31 -6.97 11.32
C LEU A 99 -19.52 -5.69 12.13
N ILE A 100 -19.06 -5.71 13.38
CA ILE A 100 -19.12 -4.56 14.29
C ILE A 100 -17.75 -3.88 14.28
N PRO A 101 -17.63 -2.65 13.73
CA PRO A 101 -16.37 -1.91 13.73
C PRO A 101 -15.96 -1.51 15.15
N CYS A 102 -14.65 -1.50 15.42
CA CYS A 102 -14.08 -1.00 16.66
C CYS A 102 -12.73 -0.36 16.38
N LEU A 103 -12.36 0.65 17.16
CA LEU A 103 -11.06 1.31 17.06
C LEU A 103 -10.17 0.90 18.23
N GLU A 104 -8.90 0.70 17.93
CA GLU A 104 -7.86 0.55 18.94
C GLU A 104 -6.67 1.45 18.61
N PHE A 105 -5.98 1.90 19.64
CA PHE A 105 -4.81 2.74 19.51
C PHE A 105 -3.72 2.33 20.50
N ASP A 106 -2.48 2.61 20.13
CA ASP A 106 -1.32 2.36 20.98
C ASP A 106 -0.19 3.34 20.68
N VAL A 107 0.57 3.68 21.72
CA VAL A 107 1.71 4.60 21.66
C VAL A 107 2.95 3.90 21.10
N ASN A 108 3.04 2.58 21.26
CA ASN A 108 4.29 1.84 21.08
C ASN A 108 4.18 0.78 19.97
N SER A 109 4.44 1.15 18.72
CA SER A 109 4.47 0.18 17.60
C SER A 109 5.77 -0.61 17.47
N LYS A 110 6.50 -0.86 18.56
CA LYS A 110 7.65 -1.79 18.55
C LYS A 110 7.27 -3.22 18.15
N GLY A 111 5.99 -3.46 17.91
CA GLY A 111 5.43 -4.73 17.50
C GLY A 111 5.22 -5.61 18.72
N VAL A 112 5.07 -6.89 18.44
CA VAL A 112 4.83 -7.90 19.45
C VAL A 112 6.16 -8.24 20.15
N THR A 113 6.16 -8.26 21.48
CA THR A 113 7.36 -8.57 22.30
C THR A 113 7.11 -9.81 23.19
N ARG A 114 8.11 -10.22 23.96
CA ARG A 114 8.04 -11.37 24.90
C ARG A 114 8.81 -11.03 26.17
N GLU A 115 8.31 -10.05 26.91
CA GLU A 115 8.90 -9.57 28.16
C GLU A 115 8.46 -10.46 29.33
N ASN A 116 7.18 -10.81 29.39
CA ASN A 116 6.59 -11.46 30.56
C ASN A 116 6.67 -12.99 30.54
N ASN A 117 6.67 -13.60 29.35
CA ASN A 117 6.74 -15.06 29.19
C ASN A 117 7.24 -15.46 27.79
N SER A 118 7.83 -16.65 27.68
CA SER A 118 8.34 -17.24 26.45
C SER A 118 7.74 -18.63 26.12
N SER A 119 6.64 -19.03 26.76
CA SER A 119 5.90 -20.24 26.38
C SER A 119 5.27 -20.15 24.98
N PRO A 120 5.08 -21.28 24.26
CA PRO A 120 4.45 -21.28 22.94
C PRO A 120 3.08 -20.59 22.93
N GLY A 121 2.86 -19.70 21.96
CA GLY A 121 1.60 -18.94 21.81
C GLY A 121 1.47 -17.69 22.70
N TYR A 122 2.40 -17.47 23.63
CA TYR A 122 2.43 -16.25 24.43
C TYR A 122 3.29 -15.16 23.78
N TYR A 123 2.67 -13.98 23.66
CA TYR A 123 3.32 -12.76 23.26
C TYR A 123 2.67 -11.52 23.92
N ASP A 124 3.49 -10.52 24.22
CA ASP A 124 3.12 -9.21 24.74
C ASP A 124 2.85 -8.23 23.59
N GLY A 125 2.08 -7.17 23.85
CA GLY A 125 1.79 -6.12 22.84
C GLY A 125 0.81 -6.54 21.73
N ARG A 126 0.15 -7.69 21.85
CA ARG A 126 -0.95 -8.09 20.94
C ARG A 126 -2.18 -7.20 21.09
N TYR A 127 -2.53 -6.88 22.33
CA TYR A 127 -3.66 -6.02 22.67
C TYR A 127 -3.24 -4.56 22.65
N TRP A 128 -4.08 -3.73 22.04
CA TRP A 128 -3.99 -2.28 22.06
C TRP A 128 -5.11 -1.72 22.93
N THR A 129 -5.07 -0.42 23.20
CA THR A 129 -6.10 0.22 24.03
C THR A 129 -7.34 0.49 23.18
N MET A 130 -8.50 0.07 23.65
CA MET A 130 -9.77 0.30 22.97
C MET A 130 -10.13 1.79 22.99
N TRP A 131 -10.54 2.32 21.85
CA TRP A 131 -11.12 3.65 21.75
C TRP A 131 -12.64 3.56 21.90
N LYS A 132 -13.16 4.14 23.00
CA LYS A 132 -14.57 4.08 23.39
C LYS A 132 -15.08 2.62 23.45
N LEU A 133 -16.03 2.25 22.61
CA LEU A 133 -16.67 0.93 22.55
C LEU A 133 -16.84 0.49 21.09
N PRO A 134 -17.02 -0.82 20.82
CA PRO A 134 -17.43 -1.28 19.50
C PRO A 134 -18.70 -0.55 19.04
N MET A 135 -18.74 -0.17 17.77
CA MET A 135 -19.78 0.70 17.20
C MET A 135 -21.02 -0.12 16.83
N PHE A 136 -21.70 -0.66 17.83
CA PHE A 136 -22.89 -1.50 17.66
C PHE A 136 -23.99 -0.76 16.88
N GLY A 137 -24.54 -1.42 15.86
CA GLY A 137 -25.59 -0.86 15.02
C GLY A 137 -25.13 0.25 14.06
N CYS A 138 -23.81 0.46 13.90
CA CYS A 138 -23.28 1.38 12.91
C CYS A 138 -23.68 0.96 11.48
N GLN A 139 -24.23 1.91 10.72
CA GLN A 139 -24.67 1.72 9.33
C GLN A 139 -24.02 2.71 8.36
N ASP A 140 -23.13 3.57 8.86
CA ASP A 140 -22.51 4.65 8.10
C ASP A 140 -21.01 4.68 8.38
N SER A 141 -20.21 4.41 7.34
CA SER A 141 -18.74 4.44 7.43
C SER A 141 -18.19 5.81 7.84
N ALA A 142 -18.91 6.91 7.57
CA ALA A 142 -18.51 8.24 8.00
C ALA A 142 -18.51 8.40 9.54
N GLN A 143 -19.33 7.63 10.28
CA GLN A 143 -19.26 7.61 11.74
C GLN A 143 -17.91 7.07 12.22
N VAL A 144 -17.43 5.99 11.61
CA VAL A 144 -16.13 5.38 11.97
C VAL A 144 -14.99 6.32 11.62
N LEU A 145 -15.03 6.98 10.46
CA LEU A 145 -14.03 7.98 10.07
C LEU A 145 -13.96 9.16 11.05
N ARG A 146 -15.11 9.66 11.52
CA ARG A 146 -15.14 10.74 12.53
C ARG A 146 -14.43 10.32 13.82
N GLU A 147 -14.66 9.09 14.27
CA GLU A 147 -14.01 8.55 15.47
C GLU A 147 -12.50 8.34 15.26
N ILE A 148 -12.07 7.96 14.05
CA ILE A 148 -10.64 7.88 13.70
C ILE A 148 -10.00 9.27 13.82
N GLU A 149 -10.62 10.31 13.26
CA GLU A 149 -10.10 11.68 13.35
C GLU A 149 -10.10 12.21 14.79
N GLU A 150 -11.13 11.91 15.57
CA GLU A 150 -11.18 12.28 17.00
C GLU A 150 -10.07 11.58 17.80
N CYS A 151 -9.82 10.30 17.53
CA CYS A 151 -8.74 9.54 18.15
C CYS A 151 -7.37 10.12 17.79
N LYS A 152 -7.11 10.38 16.50
CA LYS A 152 -5.87 11.01 16.02
C LYS A 152 -5.65 12.38 16.65
N LYS A 153 -6.69 13.19 16.78
CA LYS A 153 -6.61 14.52 17.39
C LYS A 153 -6.31 14.45 18.89
N THR A 154 -6.91 13.49 19.58
CA THR A 154 -6.74 13.30 21.03
C THR A 154 -5.36 12.73 21.34
N PHE A 155 -4.89 11.80 20.51
CA PHE A 155 -3.62 11.07 20.68
C PHE A 155 -2.76 11.12 19.40
N PRO A 156 -2.17 12.28 19.06
CA PRO A 156 -1.43 12.47 17.81
C PRO A 156 -0.15 11.64 17.70
N GLY A 157 0.36 11.10 18.81
CA GLY A 157 1.54 10.25 18.87
C GLY A 157 1.25 8.74 18.83
N CYS A 158 0.01 8.34 18.55
CA CYS A 158 -0.41 6.94 18.57
C CYS A 158 -0.65 6.37 17.18
N PHE A 159 -0.44 5.06 17.07
CA PHE A 159 -0.96 4.26 15.97
C PHE A 159 -2.44 4.00 16.21
N VAL A 160 -3.23 3.96 15.14
CA VAL A 160 -4.67 3.66 15.22
C VAL A 160 -5.00 2.58 14.20
N ARG A 161 -5.77 1.58 14.62
CA ARG A 161 -6.29 0.51 13.76
C ARG A 161 -7.80 0.36 13.90
N VAL A 162 -8.44 -0.06 12.82
CA VAL A 162 -9.85 -0.48 12.80
C VAL A 162 -9.89 -2.00 12.87
N LEU A 163 -10.80 -2.54 13.68
CA LEU A 163 -11.11 -3.95 13.80
C LEU A 163 -12.57 -4.21 13.41
N GLY A 164 -12.86 -5.43 12.94
CA GLY A 164 -14.22 -5.90 12.67
C GLY A 164 -14.52 -7.20 13.41
N PHE A 165 -15.53 -7.18 14.27
CA PHE A 165 -15.97 -8.34 15.07
C PHE A 165 -17.19 -9.03 14.46
N ASP A 166 -17.18 -10.36 14.44
CA ASP A 166 -18.32 -11.21 14.11
C ASP A 166 -18.86 -11.82 15.40
N ASN A 167 -20.07 -11.40 15.78
CA ASN A 167 -20.73 -11.86 17.00
C ASN A 167 -21.30 -13.28 16.87
N VAL A 168 -21.56 -13.76 15.64
CA VAL A 168 -22.06 -15.11 15.39
C VAL A 168 -20.93 -16.11 15.53
N LYS A 169 -19.78 -15.83 14.92
CA LYS A 169 -18.58 -16.68 15.02
C LYS A 169 -17.77 -16.45 16.30
N GLN A 170 -18.05 -15.37 17.03
CA GLN A 170 -17.35 -14.96 18.26
C GLN A 170 -15.85 -14.72 18.04
N VAL A 171 -15.51 -14.08 16.91
CA VAL A 171 -14.11 -13.80 16.56
C VAL A 171 -13.95 -12.39 16.00
N GLN A 172 -12.74 -11.87 16.16
CA GLN A 172 -12.26 -10.74 15.36
C GLN A 172 -11.89 -11.26 13.96
N ILE A 173 -12.61 -10.82 12.92
CA ILE A 173 -12.44 -11.32 11.55
C ILE A 173 -11.39 -10.53 10.79
N CYS A 174 -11.34 -9.22 11.01
CA CYS A 174 -10.45 -8.34 10.27
C CYS A 174 -9.92 -7.22 11.15
N GLY A 175 -8.77 -6.70 10.75
CA GLY A 175 -8.17 -5.53 11.35
C GLY A 175 -7.08 -4.97 10.45
N PHE A 176 -7.00 -3.64 10.34
CA PHE A 176 -5.98 -2.96 9.55
C PHE A 176 -5.66 -1.58 10.12
N LEU A 177 -4.43 -1.13 9.89
CA LEU A 177 -3.94 0.16 10.36
C LEU A 177 -4.56 1.32 9.56
N VAL A 178 -5.00 2.37 10.25
CA VAL A 178 -5.60 3.58 9.66
C VAL A 178 -4.83 4.86 9.96
N ALA A 179 -4.02 4.88 11.02
CA ALA A 179 -3.15 6.02 11.32
C ALA A 179 -1.80 5.58 11.88
N ARG A 180 -0.77 6.37 11.56
CA ARG A 180 0.57 6.30 12.13
C ARG A 180 0.85 7.64 12.82
N PRO A 181 1.66 7.67 13.89
CA PRO A 181 2.18 8.91 14.43
C PRO A 181 3.03 9.61 13.36
N ASN A 182 2.97 10.95 13.37
CA ASN A 182 3.76 11.81 12.49
C ASN A 182 5.25 11.80 12.87
#